data_AF-A0A820DD25-F1
#
_entry.id   AF-A0A820DD25-F1
#
_cell.length_a   1.000
_cell.length_b   1.000
_cell.length_c   1.000
_cell.angle_alpha   90.00
_cell.angle_beta   90.00
_cell.angle_gamma   90.00
#
_symmetry.space_group_name_H-M   'P 1'
#
loop_
_entity.id
_entity.type
_entity.pdbx_description
1 polymer ?
#
loop_
_entity_poly.entity_id
_entity_poly.type
_entity_poly.pdbx_seq_one_letter_code
_entity_poly.pdbx_strand_id
1 'polypeptide(L)'
;MLFQGEMVPIGTYTDLLDSSTSFARLLDDIHQFEQQHSIELHQQQSIISSTCSNVDEEMLTFSKNVETKQKGAVKWYVYIVYLKAGVGIIMGLFIVIILSSVQEATSIFSNWWLAKWNDDESYRYRISNNCTSIQNNNNTVVWSMSNTEWNNHRNRRFYIYCGTVVLVGMINPWSFIPALISLIGLLFVRYHFAPCSRDLRRLESITRSSIYSYLTSTIHGLKVIRSYYAENMCSMEFFSHLNDNTRANYLIYTTNRWVALRFDRVALSFIALVTILSMILRVIEYQYF
;
A
#
# COMPACT_ATOMS: atom_id res chain seq x y z
N MET A 1 34.06 22.82 -55.76
CA MET A 1 33.03 21.88 -56.26
C MET A 1 32.02 22.70 -57.05
N LEU A 2 31.73 22.32 -58.29
CA LEU A 2 30.74 23.01 -59.12
C LEU A 2 29.33 22.53 -58.73
N PHE A 3 28.43 23.46 -58.44
CA PHE A 3 26.99 23.20 -58.32
C PHE A 3 26.30 24.09 -59.36
N GLN A 4 25.58 23.48 -60.31
CA GLN A 4 24.76 24.16 -61.33
C GLN A 4 25.46 25.16 -62.26
N GLY A 5 26.71 24.90 -62.65
CA GLY A 5 27.32 25.52 -63.83
C GLY A 5 27.85 26.95 -63.65
N GLU A 6 27.83 27.49 -62.43
CA GLU A 6 28.45 28.78 -62.10
C GLU A 6 29.55 28.59 -61.04
N MET A 7 30.61 29.41 -61.10
CA MET A 7 31.73 29.33 -60.16
C MET A 7 31.31 29.88 -58.80
N VAL A 8 31.24 29.04 -57.76
CA VAL A 8 31.01 29.49 -56.39
C VAL A 8 32.34 30.03 -55.82
N PRO A 9 32.40 31.29 -55.37
CA PRO A 9 33.60 31.86 -54.77
C PRO A 9 33.87 31.25 -53.39
N ILE A 10 35.13 30.88 -53.12
CA ILE A 10 35.64 30.47 -51.81
C ILE A 10 36.68 31.51 -51.39
N GLY A 11 36.47 32.14 -50.24
CA GLY A 11 37.30 33.23 -49.73
C GLY A 11 37.01 33.52 -48.26
N THR A 12 37.65 34.55 -47.73
CA THR A 12 37.46 35.04 -46.36
C THR A 12 36.09 35.72 -46.24
N TYR A 13 35.46 35.69 -45.06
CA TYR A 13 34.09 36.20 -44.83
C TYR A 13 33.82 37.60 -45.42
N THR A 14 34.79 38.50 -45.29
CA THR A 14 34.71 39.87 -45.82
C THR A 14 34.72 39.92 -47.36
N ASP A 15 35.43 39.00 -48.00
CA ASP A 15 35.55 38.94 -49.47
C ASP A 15 34.27 38.37 -50.11
N LEU A 16 33.53 37.54 -49.38
CA LEU A 16 32.24 36.99 -49.81
C LEU A 16 31.08 37.99 -49.64
N LEU A 17 31.22 38.93 -48.69
CA LEU A 17 30.26 40.01 -48.44
C LEU A 17 30.23 41.02 -49.60
N ASP A 18 31.40 41.33 -50.19
CA ASP A 18 31.53 42.31 -51.27
C ASP A 18 31.33 41.72 -52.68
N SER A 19 31.62 40.43 -52.89
CA SER A 19 31.64 39.85 -54.24
C SER A 19 30.35 39.16 -54.70
N SER A 20 29.45 38.77 -53.80
CA SER A 20 28.24 38.01 -54.17
C SER A 20 26.95 38.61 -53.62
N THR A 21 26.08 39.06 -54.52
CA THR A 21 24.75 39.61 -54.17
C THR A 21 23.83 38.56 -53.54
N SER A 22 24.06 37.28 -53.83
CA SER A 22 23.28 36.15 -53.31
C SER A 22 23.55 35.87 -51.82
N PHE A 23 24.79 36.04 -51.35
CA PHE A 23 25.13 35.82 -49.93
C PHE A 23 24.63 36.99 -49.06
N ALA A 24 24.78 38.22 -49.55
CA ALA A 24 24.27 39.42 -48.87
C ALA A 24 22.74 39.34 -48.65
N ARG A 25 21.98 38.84 -49.63
CA ARG A 25 20.53 38.60 -49.49
C ARG A 25 20.19 37.56 -48.43
N LEU A 26 20.96 36.47 -48.35
CA LEU A 26 20.73 35.40 -47.37
C LEU A 26 21.00 35.89 -45.93
N LEU A 27 22.00 36.75 -45.76
CA LEU A 27 22.29 37.37 -44.46
C LEU A 27 21.17 38.34 -44.02
N ASP A 28 20.61 39.09 -44.96
CA ASP A 28 19.49 40.03 -44.72
C ASP A 28 18.20 39.27 -44.33
N ASP A 29 17.93 38.14 -44.97
CA ASP A 29 16.81 37.25 -44.65
C ASP A 29 16.91 36.66 -43.23
N ILE A 30 18.11 36.24 -42.80
CA ILE A 30 18.35 35.72 -41.44
C ILE A 30 18.15 36.84 -40.39
N HIS A 31 18.58 38.06 -40.70
CA HIS A 31 18.47 39.20 -39.80
C HIS A 31 17.01 39.70 -39.66
N GLN A 32 16.22 39.63 -40.75
CA GLN A 32 14.77 39.89 -40.70
C GLN A 32 14.03 38.84 -39.87
N PHE A 33 14.42 37.57 -39.97
CA PHE A 33 13.80 36.48 -39.21
C PHE A 33 13.98 36.65 -37.69
N GLU A 34 15.15 37.16 -37.25
CA GLU A 34 15.46 37.41 -35.84
C GLU A 34 14.71 38.64 -35.28
N GLN A 35 14.53 39.69 -36.10
CA GLN A 35 13.71 40.85 -35.72
C GLN A 35 12.22 40.51 -35.60
N GLN A 36 11.67 39.70 -36.50
CA GLN A 36 10.24 39.36 -36.49
C GLN A 36 9.83 38.52 -35.27
N HIS A 37 10.72 37.64 -34.80
CA HIS A 37 10.51 36.86 -33.56
C HIS A 37 10.59 37.70 -32.28
N SER A 38 11.39 38.77 -32.28
CA SER A 38 11.49 39.71 -31.16
C SER A 38 10.28 40.66 -31.03
N ILE A 39 9.63 41.02 -32.15
CA ILE A 39 8.50 41.97 -32.19
C ILE A 39 7.20 41.34 -31.65
N GLU A 40 6.97 40.03 -31.86
CA GLU A 40 5.79 39.33 -31.31
C GLU A 40 5.82 39.21 -29.77
N LEU A 41 7.01 39.11 -29.15
CA LEU A 41 7.16 39.14 -27.69
C LEU A 41 6.93 40.54 -27.09
N HIS A 42 7.30 41.60 -27.82
CA HIS A 42 7.25 42.97 -27.31
C HIS A 42 5.84 43.61 -27.30
N GLN A 43 4.88 43.14 -28.10
CA GLN A 43 3.57 43.79 -28.22
C GLN A 43 2.56 43.40 -27.13
N GLN A 44 2.76 42.29 -26.41
CA GLN A 44 1.91 41.91 -25.27
C GLN A 44 2.34 42.56 -23.94
N GLN A 45 3.56 43.09 -23.85
CA GLN A 45 4.14 43.61 -22.60
C GLN A 45 3.94 45.12 -22.38
N SER A 46 3.53 45.86 -23.42
CA SER A 46 3.48 47.33 -23.40
C SER A 46 2.23 47.97 -22.78
N ILE A 47 1.13 47.22 -22.56
CA ILE A 47 -0.09 47.80 -21.95
C ILE A 47 0.05 47.95 -20.42
N ILE A 48 0.95 47.23 -19.76
CA ILE A 48 0.96 47.15 -18.28
C ILE A 48 2.08 47.99 -17.65
N SER A 49 3.12 48.40 -18.39
CA SER A 49 4.37 48.90 -17.77
C SER A 49 4.57 50.42 -17.75
N SER A 50 3.68 51.24 -18.32
CA SER A 50 3.95 52.69 -18.47
C SER A 50 3.51 53.58 -17.30
N THR A 51 3.44 53.09 -16.04
CA THR A 51 2.99 53.96 -14.92
C THR A 51 3.91 54.03 -13.69
N CYS A 52 4.97 53.24 -13.55
CA CYS A 52 5.83 53.41 -12.36
C CYS A 52 7.27 52.95 -12.60
N SER A 53 8.14 53.88 -12.98
CA SER A 53 9.57 53.62 -13.24
C SER A 53 10.47 54.52 -12.37
N ASN A 54 10.19 54.62 -11.06
CA ASN A 54 11.03 55.39 -10.12
C ASN A 54 11.30 54.69 -8.76
N VAL A 55 11.06 53.38 -8.59
CA VAL A 55 11.23 52.68 -7.29
C VAL A 55 12.15 51.43 -7.35
N ASP A 56 12.70 51.08 -8.52
CA ASP A 56 13.20 49.72 -8.77
C ASP A 56 14.58 49.36 -8.20
N GLU A 57 15.37 50.30 -7.66
CA GLU A 57 16.71 49.97 -7.14
C GLU A 57 16.67 49.34 -5.72
N GLU A 58 15.58 49.49 -4.97
CA GLU A 58 15.37 48.83 -3.66
C GLU A 58 14.73 47.43 -3.78
N MET A 59 14.24 47.05 -4.97
CA MET A 59 13.54 45.78 -5.22
C MET A 59 14.48 44.61 -5.54
N LEU A 60 15.74 44.91 -5.88
CA LEU A 60 16.71 43.95 -6.42
C LEU A 60 17.31 42.99 -5.38
N THR A 61 17.19 43.28 -4.09
CA THR A 61 17.53 42.35 -3.00
C THR A 61 16.34 41.54 -2.49
N PHE A 62 15.10 41.99 -2.73
CA PHE A 62 13.88 41.25 -2.34
C PHE A 62 13.44 40.23 -3.41
N SER A 63 13.77 40.47 -4.69
CA SER A 63 13.36 39.63 -5.82
C SER A 63 14.14 38.30 -5.98
N LYS A 64 15.01 37.92 -5.02
CA LYS A 64 15.70 36.62 -5.08
C LYS A 64 14.91 35.45 -4.46
N ASN A 65 13.81 35.67 -3.75
CA ASN A 65 13.09 34.58 -3.07
C ASN A 65 11.55 34.68 -3.14
N VAL A 66 10.98 34.86 -4.34
CA VAL A 66 9.54 34.69 -4.54
C VAL A 66 9.31 33.64 -5.62
N GLU A 67 9.14 32.38 -5.19
CA GLU A 67 8.54 31.35 -6.03
C GLU A 67 7.10 31.77 -6.37
N THR A 68 6.84 32.12 -7.62
CA THR A 68 5.49 32.40 -8.08
C THR A 68 4.71 31.09 -8.19
N LYS A 69 4.03 30.72 -7.10
CA LYS A 69 3.06 29.63 -7.08
C LYS A 69 1.89 29.96 -8.01
N GLN A 70 1.87 29.35 -9.19
CA GLN A 70 0.62 29.24 -9.95
C GLN A 70 -0.33 28.27 -9.22
N LYS A 71 -1.46 28.80 -8.72
CA LYS A 71 -2.55 27.99 -8.16
C LYS A 71 -3.39 27.46 -9.32
N GLY A 72 -3.24 26.17 -9.64
CA GLY A 72 -4.03 25.48 -10.65
C GLY A 72 -3.79 23.97 -10.62
N ALA A 73 -4.71 23.20 -11.18
CA ALA A 73 -4.58 21.74 -11.28
C ALA A 73 -3.37 21.38 -12.15
N VAL A 74 -2.34 20.81 -11.54
CA VAL A 74 -1.10 20.43 -12.22
C VAL A 74 -1.39 19.26 -13.17
N LYS A 75 -1.00 19.40 -14.44
CA LYS A 75 -1.17 18.36 -15.46
C LYS A 75 -0.41 17.09 -15.05
N TRP A 76 -1.03 15.91 -15.16
CA TRP A 76 -0.46 14.63 -14.72
C TRP A 76 0.97 14.35 -15.22
N TYR A 77 1.27 14.76 -16.47
CA TYR A 77 2.61 14.64 -17.05
C TYR A 77 3.72 15.32 -16.23
N VAL A 78 3.40 16.44 -15.56
CA VAL A 78 4.35 17.19 -14.73
C VAL A 78 4.81 16.34 -13.55
N TYR A 79 3.92 15.55 -12.94
CA TYR A 79 4.29 14.60 -11.87
C TYR A 79 5.27 13.53 -12.38
N ILE A 80 5.08 13.05 -13.60
CA ILE A 80 5.99 12.06 -14.21
C ILE A 80 7.37 12.68 -14.48
N VAL A 81 7.42 13.95 -14.91
CA VAL A 81 8.69 14.68 -15.11
C VAL A 81 9.42 14.91 -13.79
N TYR A 82 8.71 15.30 -12.72
CA TYR A 82 9.31 15.44 -11.39
C TYR A 82 9.79 14.11 -10.82
N LEU A 83 9.04 13.02 -11.04
CA LEU A 83 9.45 11.69 -10.58
C LEU A 83 10.65 11.16 -11.36
N LYS A 84 10.72 11.46 -12.67
CA LYS A 84 11.87 11.15 -13.54
C LYS A 84 13.10 12.00 -13.22
N ALA A 85 12.92 13.27 -12.82
CA ALA A 85 14.01 14.17 -12.45
C ALA A 85 14.52 13.93 -11.02
N GLY A 86 13.65 13.51 -10.09
CA GLY A 86 14.00 13.28 -8.70
C GLY A 86 14.65 11.91 -8.47
N VAL A 87 13.88 10.84 -8.66
CA VAL A 87 14.33 9.49 -8.32
C VAL A 87 14.70 8.70 -9.59
N GLY A 88 14.17 9.07 -10.75
CA GLY A 88 14.33 8.28 -11.98
C GLY A 88 13.44 7.03 -11.94
N ILE A 89 12.88 6.63 -13.08
CA ILE A 89 11.87 5.54 -13.14
C ILE A 89 12.45 4.21 -12.64
N ILE A 90 13.72 3.93 -12.95
CA ILE A 90 14.41 2.69 -12.57
C ILE A 90 14.72 2.66 -11.08
N MET A 91 15.22 3.76 -10.52
CA MET A 91 15.52 3.88 -9.09
C MET A 91 14.22 3.92 -8.26
N GLY A 92 13.14 4.49 -8.81
CA GLY A 92 11.81 4.45 -8.20
C GLY A 92 11.25 3.04 -8.14
N LEU A 93 11.39 2.26 -9.21
CA LEU A 93 11.06 0.83 -9.20
C LEU A 93 11.91 0.07 -8.19
N PHE A 94 13.20 0.38 -8.08
CA PHE A 94 14.09 -0.25 -7.10
C PHE A 94 13.67 0.07 -5.65
N ILE A 95 13.30 1.32 -5.37
CA ILE A 95 12.78 1.74 -4.06
C ILE A 95 11.45 1.07 -3.74
N VAL A 96 10.55 0.95 -4.71
CA VAL A 96 9.28 0.24 -4.53
C VAL A 96 9.51 -1.24 -4.27
N ILE A 97 10.43 -1.88 -5.01
CA ILE A 97 10.82 -3.28 -4.79
C ILE A 97 11.41 -3.45 -3.39
N ILE A 98 12.28 -2.55 -2.94
CA ILE A 98 12.83 -2.59 -1.58
C ILE A 98 11.72 -2.46 -0.54
N LEU A 99 10.81 -1.49 -0.68
CA LEU A 99 9.71 -1.29 0.25
C LEU A 99 8.76 -2.51 0.28
N SER A 100 8.46 -3.11 -0.88
CA SER A 100 7.68 -4.34 -0.96
C SER A 100 8.40 -5.54 -0.36
N SER A 101 9.72 -5.63 -0.54
CA SER A 101 10.53 -6.71 0.04
C SER A 101 10.60 -6.61 1.56
N VAL A 102 10.71 -5.39 2.10
CA VAL A 102 10.67 -5.13 3.54
C VAL A 102 9.32 -5.52 4.14
N GLN A 103 8.23 -5.24 3.44
CA GLN A 103 6.89 -5.65 3.86
C GLN A 103 6.76 -7.19 3.94
N GLU A 104 7.25 -7.91 2.92
CA GLU A 104 7.20 -9.38 2.90
C GLU A 104 8.16 -10.00 3.93
N ALA A 105 9.34 -9.40 4.14
CA ALA A 105 10.28 -9.84 5.17
C ALA A 105 9.71 -9.65 6.58
N THR A 106 8.95 -8.57 6.80
CA THR A 106 8.29 -8.30 8.09
C THR A 106 7.17 -9.31 8.36
N SER A 107 6.41 -9.68 7.34
CA SER A 107 5.37 -10.72 7.48
C SER A 107 6.00 -12.10 7.72
N ILE A 108 7.08 -12.44 7.03
CA ILE A 108 7.85 -13.68 7.24
C ILE A 108 8.45 -13.71 8.65
N PHE A 109 9.05 -12.62 9.12
CA PHE A 109 9.61 -12.53 10.47
C PHE A 109 8.51 -12.68 11.53
N SER A 110 7.38 -12.00 11.36
CA SER A 110 6.23 -12.13 12.26
C SER A 110 5.71 -13.57 12.30
N ASN A 111 5.57 -14.20 11.13
CA ASN A 111 5.13 -15.60 11.01
C ASN A 111 6.15 -16.59 11.56
N TRP A 112 7.45 -16.36 11.35
CA TRP A 112 8.53 -17.17 11.90
C TRP A 112 8.63 -17.04 13.41
N TRP A 113 8.48 -15.82 13.92
CA TRP A 113 8.43 -15.54 15.35
C TRP A 113 7.22 -16.23 15.97
N LEU A 114 6.03 -16.11 15.38
CA LEU A 114 4.83 -16.84 15.79
C LEU A 114 4.99 -18.36 15.71
N ALA A 115 5.66 -18.88 14.67
CA ALA A 115 5.94 -20.31 14.53
C ALA A 115 6.86 -20.81 15.64
N LYS A 116 7.92 -20.07 15.96
CA LYS A 116 8.83 -20.40 17.06
C LYS A 116 8.11 -20.35 18.42
N TRP A 117 7.23 -19.38 18.60
CA TRP A 117 6.34 -19.30 19.77
C TRP A 117 5.34 -20.46 19.84
N ASN A 118 4.82 -20.92 18.70
CA ASN A 118 3.95 -22.09 18.61
C ASN A 118 4.71 -23.41 18.83
N ASP A 119 5.98 -23.50 18.43
CA ASP A 119 6.81 -24.68 18.68
C ASP A 119 7.11 -24.84 20.17
N ASP A 120 7.37 -23.73 20.87
CA ASP A 120 7.46 -23.70 22.33
C ASP A 120 6.14 -24.15 22.98
N GLU A 121 4.98 -23.81 22.40
CA GLU A 121 3.66 -24.23 22.89
C GLU A 121 3.33 -25.70 22.51
N SER A 122 3.81 -26.19 21.35
CA SER A 122 3.61 -27.56 20.86
C SER A 122 4.49 -28.57 21.58
N TYR A 123 5.71 -28.18 21.97
CA TYR A 123 6.54 -28.98 22.88
C TYR A 123 5.81 -29.25 24.20
N ARG A 124 5.03 -28.28 24.69
CA ARG A 124 4.26 -28.40 25.93
C ARG A 124 2.99 -29.25 25.78
N TYR A 125 2.35 -29.22 24.61
CA TYR A 125 1.20 -30.08 24.30
C TYR A 125 1.59 -31.56 24.07
N ARG A 126 2.73 -31.82 23.40
CA ARG A 126 3.28 -33.18 23.26
C ARG A 126 3.69 -33.77 24.61
N ILE A 127 4.18 -32.91 25.50
CA ILE A 127 4.40 -33.25 26.88
C ILE A 127 3.04 -33.64 27.52
N SER A 128 1.96 -32.84 27.41
CA SER A 128 0.64 -33.15 28.01
C SER A 128 -0.06 -34.43 27.50
N ASN A 129 0.15 -34.83 26.24
CA ASN A 129 -0.52 -36.00 25.65
C ASN A 129 0.20 -37.33 25.89
N ASN A 130 1.39 -37.31 26.48
CA ASN A 130 2.01 -38.51 27.08
C ASN A 130 1.53 -38.75 28.52
N CYS A 131 0.49 -38.03 28.97
CA CYS A 131 -0.28 -38.35 30.16
C CYS A 131 -1.15 -39.61 29.97
N THR A 132 -0.53 -40.75 29.66
CA THR A 132 -0.88 -41.95 30.41
C THR A 132 0.00 -41.92 31.66
N SER A 133 -0.63 -41.81 32.83
CA SER A 133 0.02 -42.02 34.12
C SER A 133 0.72 -43.38 34.12
N ILE A 134 1.98 -43.43 33.70
CA ILE A 134 2.91 -44.46 34.11
C ILE A 134 3.63 -43.86 35.31
N GLN A 135 3.12 -44.12 36.52
CA GLN A 135 3.97 -44.13 37.70
C GLN A 135 4.96 -45.29 37.53
N ASN A 136 6.03 -45.08 36.79
CA ASN A 136 7.26 -45.79 37.05
C ASN A 136 8.25 -44.77 37.58
N ASN A 137 8.94 -45.13 38.65
CA ASN A 137 9.71 -44.28 39.56
C ASN A 137 10.91 -43.53 38.94
N ASN A 138 10.94 -43.31 37.64
CA ASN A 138 11.96 -42.52 36.96
C ASN A 138 11.29 -41.33 36.26
N ASN A 139 11.29 -40.21 36.98
CA ASN A 139 10.60 -38.94 36.74
C ASN A 139 10.69 -38.38 35.31
N THR A 140 9.59 -38.40 34.58
CA THR A 140 9.33 -37.40 33.53
C THR A 140 8.02 -36.69 33.81
N VAL A 141 8.12 -35.56 34.52
CA VAL A 141 7.00 -34.67 34.80
C VAL A 141 6.52 -34.05 33.50
N VAL A 142 5.25 -34.27 33.20
CA VAL A 142 4.61 -33.69 32.04
C VAL A 142 4.08 -32.29 32.39
N TRP A 143 4.74 -31.25 31.90
CA TRP A 143 4.40 -29.84 32.11
C TRP A 143 3.20 -29.38 31.26
N SER A 144 1.99 -29.43 31.84
CA SER A 144 0.84 -28.64 31.38
C SER A 144 1.00 -27.17 31.77
N MET A 145 0.70 -26.22 30.87
CA MET A 145 0.68 -24.78 31.20
C MET A 145 -0.32 -24.52 32.33
N SER A 146 0.20 -24.07 33.48
CA SER A 146 -0.62 -23.73 34.64
C SER A 146 -1.43 -22.46 34.36
N ASN A 147 -2.62 -22.33 34.96
CA ASN A 147 -3.50 -21.16 34.79
C ASN A 147 -2.79 -19.81 35.07
N THR A 148 -1.74 -19.82 35.89
CA THR A 148 -0.91 -18.64 36.19
C THR A 148 -0.09 -18.19 34.99
N GLU A 149 0.48 -19.09 34.20
CA GLU A 149 1.26 -18.76 33.01
C GLU A 149 0.38 -18.27 31.86
N TRP A 150 -0.83 -18.81 31.72
CA TRP A 150 -1.80 -18.38 30.72
C TRP A 150 -2.25 -16.93 30.94
N ASN A 151 -2.53 -16.58 32.20
CA ASN A 151 -2.86 -15.21 32.58
C ASN A 151 -1.69 -14.26 32.33
N ASN A 152 -0.45 -14.68 32.65
CA ASN A 152 0.74 -13.87 32.40
C ASN A 152 0.96 -13.60 30.90
N HIS A 153 0.74 -14.60 30.04
CA HIS A 153 0.90 -14.44 28.59
C HIS A 153 -0.18 -13.52 27.98
N ARG A 154 -1.45 -13.67 28.40
CA ARG A 154 -2.54 -12.78 27.98
C ARG A 154 -2.28 -11.33 28.42
N ASN A 155 -1.84 -11.14 29.67
CA ASN A 155 -1.53 -9.82 30.21
C ASN A 155 -0.33 -9.19 29.51
N ARG A 156 0.70 -9.97 29.17
CA ARG A 156 1.87 -9.47 28.43
C ARG A 156 1.50 -8.88 27.07
N ARG A 157 0.59 -9.53 26.33
CA ARG A 157 0.09 -9.01 25.05
C ARG A 157 -0.62 -7.67 25.24
N PHE A 158 -1.46 -7.57 26.27
CA PHE A 158 -2.15 -6.32 26.62
C PHE A 158 -1.16 -5.17 26.91
N TYR A 159 -0.12 -5.43 27.72
CA TYR A 159 0.90 -4.41 28.04
C TYR A 159 1.64 -3.88 26.81
N ILE A 160 1.97 -4.75 25.85
CA ILE A 160 2.66 -4.35 24.62
C ILE A 160 1.78 -3.39 23.80
N TYR A 161 0.50 -3.71 23.61
CA TYR A 161 -0.42 -2.84 22.86
C TYR A 161 -0.65 -1.50 23.56
N CYS A 162 -0.85 -1.49 24.88
CA CYS A 162 -0.95 -0.24 25.64
C CYS A 162 0.31 0.62 25.50
N GLY A 163 1.49 0.00 25.58
CA GLY A 163 2.77 0.69 25.38
C GLY A 163 2.86 1.38 24.01
N THR A 164 2.46 0.70 22.94
CA THR A 164 2.48 1.28 21.58
C THR A 164 1.55 2.49 21.44
N VAL A 165 0.34 2.42 21.99
CA VAL A 165 -0.64 3.52 21.92
C VAL A 165 -0.14 4.72 22.72
N VAL A 166 0.44 4.49 23.91
CA VAL A 166 1.01 5.55 24.74
C VAL A 166 2.17 6.24 24.04
N LEU A 167 3.11 5.49 23.45
CA LEU A 167 4.24 6.07 22.72
C LEU A 167 3.78 6.93 21.53
N VAL A 168 2.81 6.44 20.74
CA VAL A 168 2.24 7.22 19.63
C VAL A 168 1.55 8.49 20.13
N GLY A 169 0.82 8.38 21.24
CA GLY A 169 0.17 9.51 21.90
C GLY A 169 1.14 10.58 22.43
N MET A 170 2.30 10.15 22.93
CA MET A 170 3.35 11.05 23.42
C MET A 170 4.06 11.79 22.26
N ILE A 171 4.25 11.13 21.12
CA ILE A 171 4.87 11.73 19.94
C ILE A 171 3.95 12.78 19.30
N ASN A 172 2.65 12.48 19.19
CA ASN A 172 1.68 13.41 18.61
C ASN A 172 0.27 13.25 19.23
N PRO A 173 -0.11 14.09 20.22
CA PRO A 173 -1.38 13.97 20.93
C PRO A 173 -2.60 14.23 20.02
N TRP A 174 -2.44 14.98 18.92
CA TRP A 174 -3.54 15.24 17.98
C TRP A 174 -3.99 14.00 17.20
N SER A 175 -3.17 12.95 17.16
CA SER A 175 -3.52 11.68 16.49
C SER A 175 -4.65 10.91 17.18
N PHE A 176 -5.00 11.25 18.42
CA PHE A 176 -6.11 10.60 19.14
C PHE A 176 -7.48 10.87 18.50
N ILE A 177 -7.67 12.03 17.86
CA ILE A 177 -8.95 12.37 17.20
C ILE A 177 -9.26 11.38 16.06
N PRO A 178 -8.41 11.22 15.02
CA PRO A 178 -8.67 10.24 13.96
C PRO A 178 -8.67 8.79 14.48
N ALA A 179 -7.94 8.49 15.56
CA ALA A 179 -7.98 7.18 16.20
C ALA A 179 -9.38 6.87 16.76
N LEU A 180 -10.06 7.86 17.35
CA LEU A 180 -11.43 7.69 17.85
C LEU A 180 -12.44 7.46 16.72
N ILE A 181 -12.34 8.21 15.62
CA ILE A 181 -13.18 7.99 14.43
C ILE A 181 -12.96 6.57 13.87
N SER A 182 -11.70 6.14 13.75
CA SER A 182 -11.36 4.80 13.26
C SER A 182 -11.89 3.71 14.20
N LEU A 183 -11.78 3.91 15.53
CA LEU A 183 -12.30 3.00 16.54
C LEU A 183 -13.81 2.79 16.40
N ILE A 184 -14.58 3.86 16.18
CA ILE A 184 -16.03 3.77 15.92
C ILE A 184 -16.32 2.94 14.66
N GLY A 185 -15.56 3.18 13.59
CA GLY A 185 -15.65 2.38 12.36
C GLY A 185 -15.39 0.88 12.58
N LEU A 186 -14.38 0.55 13.41
CA LEU A 186 -14.07 -0.84 13.76
C LEU A 186 -15.17 -1.48 14.61
N LEU A 187 -15.76 -0.74 15.56
CA LEU A 187 -16.88 -1.24 16.36
C LEU A 187 -18.12 -1.51 15.50
N PHE A 188 -18.38 -0.67 14.49
CA PHE A 188 -19.46 -0.89 13.54
C PHE A 188 -19.25 -2.17 12.71
N VAL A 189 -18.05 -2.37 12.17
CA VAL A 189 -17.70 -3.61 11.44
C VAL A 189 -17.83 -4.83 12.35
N ARG A 190 -17.36 -4.73 13.61
CA ARG A 190 -17.50 -5.82 14.60
C ARG A 190 -18.95 -6.13 14.93
N TYR A 191 -19.79 -5.10 15.10
CA TYR A 191 -21.21 -5.27 15.42
C TYR A 191 -21.93 -6.05 14.33
N HIS A 192 -21.68 -5.74 13.05
CA HIS A 192 -22.27 -6.46 11.93
C HIS A 192 -21.67 -7.85 11.69
N PHE A 193 -20.36 -8.01 11.84
CA PHE A 193 -19.68 -9.28 11.57
C PHE A 193 -19.90 -10.33 12.66
N ALA A 194 -19.97 -9.93 13.93
CA ALA A 194 -20.00 -10.88 15.04
C ALA A 194 -21.18 -11.87 14.98
N PRO A 195 -22.45 -11.45 14.73
CA PRO A 195 -23.56 -12.38 14.55
C PRO A 195 -23.36 -13.32 13.35
N CYS A 196 -23.02 -12.76 12.19
CA CYS A 196 -22.80 -13.50 10.95
C CYS A 196 -21.71 -14.58 11.12
N SER A 197 -20.57 -14.24 11.74
CA SER A 197 -19.49 -15.18 11.98
C SER A 197 -19.89 -16.36 12.87
N ARG A 198 -20.81 -16.16 13.83
CA ARG A 198 -21.32 -17.22 14.71
C ARG A 198 -22.24 -18.15 13.94
N ASP A 199 -23.11 -17.60 13.10
CA ASP A 199 -24.00 -18.39 12.25
C ASP A 199 -23.23 -19.20 11.21
N LEU A 200 -22.20 -18.63 10.58
CA LEU A 200 -21.34 -19.37 9.65
C LEU A 200 -20.58 -20.51 10.35
N ARG A 201 -20.01 -20.25 11.54
CA ARG A 201 -19.34 -21.30 12.33
C ARG A 201 -20.30 -22.42 12.74
N ARG A 202 -21.56 -22.08 13.04
CA ARG A 202 -22.60 -23.06 13.31
C ARG A 202 -22.91 -23.91 12.08
N LEU A 203 -23.04 -23.29 10.90
CA LEU A 203 -23.28 -23.99 9.64
C LEU A 203 -22.15 -24.95 9.28
N GLU A 204 -20.90 -24.52 9.42
CA GLU A 204 -19.71 -25.37 9.22
C GLU A 204 -19.71 -26.57 10.18
N SER A 205 -20.07 -26.35 11.45
CA SER A 205 -20.17 -27.44 12.42
C SER A 205 -21.22 -28.50 12.02
N ILE A 206 -22.41 -28.06 11.57
CA ILE A 206 -23.51 -28.95 11.17
C ILE A 206 -23.16 -29.74 9.90
N THR A 207 -22.58 -29.08 8.89
CA THR A 207 -22.21 -29.73 7.62
C THR A 207 -21.07 -30.73 7.81
N ARG A 208 -20.06 -30.38 8.61
CA ARG A 208 -18.96 -31.28 8.97
C ARG A 208 -19.43 -32.51 9.76
N SER A 209 -20.36 -32.35 10.71
CA SER A 209 -20.85 -33.49 11.49
C SER A 209 -21.67 -34.47 10.66
N SER A 210 -22.42 -33.98 9.66
CA SER A 210 -23.17 -34.80 8.70
C SER A 210 -22.24 -35.76 7.94
N ILE A 211 -21.07 -35.28 7.47
CA ILE A 211 -20.05 -36.11 6.80
C ILE A 211 -19.56 -37.23 7.71
N TYR A 212 -19.19 -36.90 8.95
CA TYR A 212 -18.66 -37.90 9.89
C TYR A 212 -19.72 -38.95 10.27
N SER A 213 -20.97 -38.53 10.44
CA SER A 213 -22.09 -39.45 10.70
C SER A 213 -22.31 -40.40 9.52
N TYR A 214 -22.31 -39.87 8.29
CA TYR A 214 -22.47 -40.68 7.07
C TYR A 214 -21.31 -41.66 6.87
N LEU A 215 -20.07 -41.22 7.06
CA LEU A 215 -18.87 -42.08 7.00
C LEU A 215 -18.93 -43.19 8.03
N THR A 216 -19.30 -42.87 9.27
CA THR A 216 -19.40 -43.86 10.36
C THR A 216 -20.46 -44.92 10.01
N SER A 217 -21.61 -44.50 9.50
CA SER A 217 -22.68 -45.39 9.05
C SER A 217 -22.24 -46.29 7.88
N THR A 218 -21.49 -45.72 6.93
CA THR A 218 -20.96 -46.44 5.76
C THR A 218 -19.93 -47.49 6.16
N ILE A 219 -19.03 -47.17 7.10
CA ILE A 219 -18.01 -48.10 7.61
C ILE A 219 -18.69 -49.30 8.30
N HIS A 220 -19.70 -49.06 9.14
CA HIS A 220 -20.45 -50.14 9.80
C HIS A 220 -21.30 -50.95 8.83
N GLY A 221 -21.90 -50.29 7.83
CA GLY A 221 -22.75 -50.91 6.80
C GLY A 221 -22.00 -51.51 5.60
N LEU A 222 -20.66 -51.48 5.60
CA LEU A 222 -19.85 -51.76 4.40
C LEU A 222 -20.15 -53.14 3.78
N LYS A 223 -20.36 -54.16 4.63
CA LYS A 223 -20.69 -55.52 4.17
C LYS A 223 -22.01 -55.56 3.39
N VAL A 224 -23.01 -54.80 3.85
CA VAL A 224 -24.34 -54.71 3.22
C VAL A 224 -24.24 -53.93 1.91
N ILE A 225 -23.53 -52.81 1.89
CA ILE A 225 -23.37 -52.00 0.67
C ILE A 225 -22.73 -52.82 -0.46
N ARG A 226 -21.71 -53.63 -0.12
CA ARG A 226 -21.05 -54.53 -1.07
C ARG A 226 -21.96 -55.67 -1.54
N SER A 227 -22.75 -56.28 -0.65
CA SER A 227 -23.66 -57.37 -1.06
C SER A 227 -24.77 -56.90 -1.99
N TYR A 228 -25.18 -55.63 -1.91
CA TYR A 228 -26.18 -55.02 -2.79
C TYR A 228 -25.59 -54.30 -4.01
N TYR A 229 -24.27 -54.31 -4.22
CA TYR A 229 -23.59 -53.58 -5.29
C TYR A 229 -23.98 -52.08 -5.36
N ALA A 230 -24.31 -51.46 -4.22
CA ALA A 230 -24.84 -50.10 -4.12
C ALA A 230 -23.75 -49.01 -3.93
N GLU A 231 -22.50 -49.33 -4.27
CA GLU A 231 -21.33 -48.48 -4.01
C GLU A 231 -21.44 -47.11 -4.68
N ASN A 232 -21.87 -47.06 -5.96
CA ASN A 232 -22.02 -45.81 -6.70
C ASN A 232 -23.09 -44.89 -6.11
N MET A 233 -24.21 -45.45 -5.65
CA MET A 233 -25.28 -44.65 -5.03
C MET A 233 -24.79 -44.04 -3.71
N CYS A 234 -24.13 -44.84 -2.86
CA CYS A 234 -23.54 -44.37 -1.61
C CYS A 234 -22.44 -43.33 -1.86
N SER A 235 -21.62 -43.51 -2.89
CA SER A 235 -20.60 -42.55 -3.28
C SER A 235 -21.22 -41.22 -3.72
N MET A 236 -22.31 -41.24 -4.49
CA MET A 236 -23.00 -40.03 -4.95
C MET A 236 -23.59 -39.24 -3.78
N GLU A 237 -24.21 -39.93 -2.81
CA GLU A 237 -24.75 -39.31 -1.60
C GLU A 237 -23.62 -38.72 -0.73
N PHE A 238 -22.50 -39.42 -0.58
CA PHE A 238 -21.32 -38.92 0.11
C PHE A 238 -20.77 -37.63 -0.54
N PHE A 239 -20.68 -37.60 -1.87
CA PHE A 239 -20.24 -36.41 -2.60
C PHE A 239 -21.20 -35.23 -2.41
N SER A 240 -22.51 -35.48 -2.26
CA SER A 240 -23.49 -34.44 -1.94
C SER A 240 -23.19 -33.79 -0.59
N HIS A 241 -23.02 -34.60 0.47
CA HIS A 241 -22.65 -34.11 1.81
C HIS A 241 -21.29 -33.38 1.82
N LEU A 242 -20.31 -33.88 1.07
CA LEU A 242 -19.00 -33.24 0.93
C LEU A 242 -19.10 -31.87 0.26
N ASN A 243 -19.90 -31.76 -0.79
CA ASN A 243 -20.12 -30.51 -1.52
C ASN A 243 -20.81 -29.46 -0.65
N ASP A 244 -21.78 -29.85 0.18
CA ASP A 244 -22.44 -28.93 1.11
C ASP A 244 -21.49 -28.39 2.18
N ASN A 245 -20.59 -29.23 2.71
CA ASN A 245 -19.53 -28.78 3.60
C ASN A 245 -18.51 -27.87 2.89
N THR A 246 -18.10 -28.20 1.67
CA THR A 246 -17.19 -27.35 0.89
C THR A 246 -17.82 -25.99 0.59
N ARG A 247 -19.12 -25.94 0.26
CA ARG A 247 -19.88 -24.69 0.10
C ARG A 247 -19.91 -23.87 1.39
N ALA A 248 -20.18 -24.50 2.54
CA ALA A 248 -20.16 -23.82 3.84
C ALA A 248 -18.77 -23.27 4.18
N ASN A 249 -17.71 -24.03 3.92
CA ASN A 249 -16.34 -23.59 4.15
C ASN A 249 -15.93 -22.44 3.21
N TYR A 250 -16.34 -22.50 1.94
CA TYR A 250 -16.11 -21.41 0.98
C TYR A 250 -16.78 -20.10 1.44
N LEU A 251 -18.01 -20.17 1.97
CA LEU A 251 -18.70 -19.01 2.54
C LEU A 251 -17.91 -18.37 3.70
N ILE A 252 -17.24 -19.17 4.53
CA ILE A 252 -16.38 -18.65 5.61
C ILE A 252 -15.19 -17.89 5.03
N TYR A 253 -14.50 -18.45 4.03
CA TYR A 253 -13.38 -17.77 3.39
C TYR A 253 -13.78 -16.45 2.73
N THR A 254 -14.89 -16.43 1.99
CA THR A 254 -15.38 -15.19 1.35
C THR A 254 -15.78 -14.14 2.38
N THR A 255 -16.38 -14.56 3.50
CA THR A 255 -16.81 -13.68 4.59
C THR A 255 -15.60 -13.09 5.33
N ASN A 256 -14.58 -13.90 5.59
CA ASN A 256 -13.31 -13.43 6.16
C ASN A 256 -12.60 -12.44 5.22
N ARG A 257 -12.60 -12.71 3.91
CA ARG A 257 -12.01 -11.81 2.91
C ARG A 257 -12.76 -10.47 2.83
N TRP A 258 -14.09 -10.49 2.87
CA TRP A 258 -14.92 -9.29 2.87
C TRP A 258 -14.62 -8.40 4.09
N VAL A 259 -14.49 -9.01 5.27
CA VAL A 259 -14.10 -8.30 6.49
C VAL A 259 -12.70 -7.71 6.38
N ALA A 260 -11.72 -8.49 5.93
CA ALA A 260 -10.35 -8.01 5.74
C ALA A 260 -10.30 -6.75 4.86
N LEU A 261 -11.01 -6.75 3.73
CA LEU A 261 -11.10 -5.58 2.84
C LEU A 261 -11.73 -4.36 3.51
N ARG A 262 -12.66 -4.54 4.46
CA ARG A 262 -13.26 -3.42 5.22
C ARG A 262 -12.32 -2.90 6.30
N PHE A 263 -11.60 -3.78 6.99
CA PHE A 263 -10.54 -3.38 7.92
C PHE A 263 -9.44 -2.59 7.18
N ASP A 264 -9.02 -3.03 5.99
CA ASP A 264 -8.03 -2.33 5.18
C ASP A 264 -8.51 -0.91 4.81
N ARG A 265 -9.78 -0.74 4.43
CA ARG A 265 -10.35 0.60 4.15
C ARG A 265 -10.35 1.52 5.37
N VAL A 266 -10.63 0.99 6.56
CA VAL A 266 -10.60 1.76 7.81
C VAL A 266 -9.16 2.10 8.21
N ALA A 267 -8.21 1.20 8.00
CA ALA A 267 -6.80 1.46 8.24
C ALA A 267 -6.25 2.54 7.30
N LEU A 268 -6.58 2.46 6.01
CA LEU A 268 -6.19 3.47 5.01
C LEU A 268 -6.78 4.84 5.32
N SER A 269 -8.06 4.90 5.71
CA SER A 269 -8.69 6.17 6.09
C SER A 269 -8.05 6.77 7.34
N PHE A 270 -7.66 5.95 8.31
CA PHE A 270 -6.93 6.40 9.51
C PHE A 270 -5.58 7.01 9.15
N ILE A 271 -4.76 6.32 8.35
CA ILE A 271 -3.44 6.82 7.93
C ILE A 271 -3.60 8.14 7.14
N ALA A 272 -4.55 8.20 6.21
CA ALA A 272 -4.84 9.41 5.45
C ALA A 272 -5.23 10.59 6.37
N LEU A 273 -6.13 10.37 7.35
CA LEU A 273 -6.53 11.41 8.29
C LEU A 273 -5.38 11.89 9.17
N VAL A 274 -4.55 10.97 9.68
CA VAL A 274 -3.38 11.32 10.50
C VAL A 274 -2.36 12.15 9.70
N THR A 275 -2.08 11.76 8.46
CA THR A 275 -1.15 12.49 7.59
C THR A 275 -1.65 13.89 7.25
N ILE A 276 -2.93 14.04 6.88
CA ILE A 276 -3.55 15.34 6.58
C ILE A 276 -3.54 16.23 7.83
N LEU A 277 -3.95 15.71 8.99
CA LEU A 277 -3.98 16.46 10.24
C LEU A 277 -2.58 16.91 10.65
N SER A 278 -1.58 16.03 10.55
CA SER A 278 -0.19 16.36 10.83
C SER A 278 0.37 17.43 9.88
N MET A 279 -0.01 17.39 8.59
CA MET A 279 0.41 18.40 7.62
C MET A 279 -0.22 19.76 7.91
N ILE A 280 -1.52 19.80 8.23
CA ILE A 280 -2.23 21.04 8.57
C ILE A 280 -1.62 21.70 9.81
N LEU A 281 -1.33 20.91 10.86
CA LEU A 281 -0.71 21.43 12.08
C LEU A 281 0.66 22.06 11.80
N ARG A 282 1.51 21.41 10.99
CA ARG A 282 2.79 21.99 10.57
C ARG A 282 2.63 23.28 9.77
N VAL A 283 1.63 23.36 8.89
CA VAL A 283 1.38 24.57 8.10
C VAL A 283 0.91 25.71 9.01
N ILE A 284 0.05 25.42 10.00
CA ILE A 284 -0.39 26.42 10.99
C ILE A 284 0.80 26.91 11.81
N GLU A 285 1.62 26.00 12.34
CA GLU A 285 2.80 26.36 13.13
C GLU A 285 3.77 27.27 12.34
N TYR A 286 3.95 27.02 11.03
CA TYR A 286 4.75 27.86 10.14
C TYR A 286 4.13 29.23 9.82
N GLN A 287 2.81 29.42 9.97
CA GLN A 287 2.17 30.73 9.75
C GLN A 287 2.20 31.62 10.99
N TYR A 288 2.43 31.05 12.17
CA TYR A 288 2.45 31.77 13.46
C TYR A 288 3.88 32.03 14.00
N PHE A 289 4.92 31.57 13.31
CA PHE A 289 6.34 31.77 13.63
C PHE A 289 7.05 32.42 12.45
#